data_AF-A0A846ZTI1-F1
#
_entry.id   AF-A0A846ZTI1-F1
#
_cell.length_a   1.000
_cell.length_b   1.000
_cell.length_c   1.000
_cell.angle_alpha   90.00
_cell.angle_beta   90.00
_cell.angle_gamma   90.00
#
_symmetry.space_group_name_H-M   'P 1'
#
loop_
_entity.id
_entity.type
_entity.pdbx_description
1 polymer ?
#
loop_
_entity_poly.entity_id
_entity_poly.type
_entity_poly.pdbx_seq_one_letter_code
_entity_poly.pdbx_strand_id
1 'polypeptide(L)' 'MDQVVINKLKTNPRFREYIRYNSHWYKYLNRNSKYLKEIEEEMKIKYKLTTPDRLKKISYNIELIQTILQILQ' A
#
# COMPACT_ATOMS: atom_id res chain seq x y z
N MET A 1 22.19 2.60 3.79
CA MET A 1 20.84 2.66 3.19
C MET A 1 20.89 3.57 1.97
N ASP A 2 20.25 3.16 0.88
CA ASP A 2 20.21 3.94 -0.38
C ASP A 2 19.26 5.16 -0.26
N GLN A 3 19.53 6.21 -1.05
CA GLN A 3 18.78 7.47 -1.03
C GLN A 3 17.30 7.28 -1.41
N VAL A 4 17.02 6.33 -2.31
CA VAL A 4 15.64 5.98 -2.71
C VAL A 4 14.82 5.49 -1.51
N VAL A 5 15.42 4.65 -0.66
CA VAL A 5 14.77 4.10 0.54
C VAL A 5 14.55 5.20 1.58
N ILE A 6 15.55 6.06 1.79
CA ILE A 6 15.44 7.21 2.70
C ILE A 6 14.31 8.14 2.25
N ASN A 7 14.22 8.44 0.95
CA ASN A 7 13.15 9.26 0.40
C ASN A 7 11.77 8.61 0.62
N LYS A 8 11.66 7.29 0.42
CA LYS A 8 10.40 6.55 0.65
C LYS A 8 9.96 6.61 2.11
N LEU A 9 10.90 6.43 3.05
CA LEU A 9 10.63 6.53 4.50
C LEU A 9 10.16 7.93 4.93
N LYS A 10 10.63 8.98 4.25
CA LYS A 10 10.22 10.36 4.53
C LYS A 10 8.87 10.72 3.91
N THR A 11 8.61 10.25 2.69
CA THR A 11 7.45 10.69 1.87
C THR A 11 6.24 9.79 1.96
N ASN A 12 6.38 8.52 2.35
CA ASN A 12 5.27 7.58 2.47
C ASN A 12 5.04 7.18 3.94
N PRO A 13 4.07 7.79 4.64
CA PRO A 13 3.76 7.50 6.04
C PRO A 13 3.40 6.02 6.28
N ARG A 14 2.63 5.40 5.37
CA ARG A 14 2.23 3.99 5.49
C ARG A 14 3.42 3.05 5.37
N PHE A 15 4.34 3.35 4.46
CA PHE A 15 5.59 2.59 4.33
C PHE A 15 6.45 2.73 5.59
N ARG A 16 6.59 3.95 6.12
CA ARG A 16 7.31 4.20 7.37
C ARG A 16 6.70 3.45 8.55
N GLU A 17 5.37 3.46 8.66
CA GLU A 17 4.63 2.75 9.70
C GLU A 17 4.79 1.23 9.56
N TYR A 18 4.62 0.70 8.35
CA TYR A 18 4.81 -0.71 8.06
C TYR A 18 6.21 -1.20 8.46
N ILE A 19 7.26 -0.44 8.11
CA ILE A 19 8.64 -0.75 8.47
C ILE A 19 8.87 -0.69 9.99
N ARG A 20 8.21 0.24 10.72
CA ARG A 20 8.32 0.31 12.19
C ARG A 20 7.80 -0.95 12.88
N TYR A 21 6.68 -1.49 12.41
CA TYR A 21 6.12 -2.74 12.93
C TYR A 21 6.86 -3.98 12.44
N ASN A 22 7.60 -3.88 11.33
CA ASN A 22 8.36 -4.96 10.73
C ASN A 22 9.86 -4.60 10.68
N SER A 23 10.44 -4.34 11.85
CA SER A 23 11.78 -3.74 11.98
C SER A 23 12.92 -4.55 11.34
N HIS A 24 12.74 -5.86 11.13
CA HIS A 24 13.67 -6.71 10.40
C HIS A 24 13.97 -6.18 8.99
N TRP A 25 13.02 -5.50 8.34
CA TRP A 25 13.20 -4.89 7.03
C TRP A 25 14.26 -3.79 6.99
N TYR A 26 14.53 -3.09 8.10
CA TYR A 26 15.65 -2.14 8.16
C TYR A 26 16.98 -2.84 7.88
N LYS A 27 17.17 -4.07 8.38
CA LYS A 27 18.40 -4.86 8.15
C LYS A 27 18.55 -5.22 6.67
N TYR A 28 17.47 -5.64 6.02
CA TYR A 28 17.48 -5.98 4.59
C TYR A 28 17.72 -4.76 3.70
N LEU A 29 17.00 -3.66 3.95
CA LEU A 29 17.14 -2.39 3.22
C LEU A 29 18.52 -1.73 3.40
N ASN A 30 19.15 -1.92 4.56
CA ASN A 30 20.51 -1.47 4.81
C ASN A 30 21.55 -2.28 4.03
N ARG A 31 21.28 -3.57 3.78
CA ARG A 31 22.17 -4.46 3.03
C ARG A 31 22.01 -4.32 1.53
N ASN A 32 20.78 -4.15 1.05
CA ASN A 32 20.50 -4.01 -0.37
C ASN A 32 19.14 -3.31 -0.60
N SER A 33 19.10 -2.27 -1.42
CA SER A 33 17.86 -1.55 -1.75
C SER A 33 16.90 -2.36 -2.65
N LYS A 34 17.33 -3.49 -3.24
CA LYS A 34 16.47 -4.37 -4.05
C LYS A 34 15.24 -4.89 -3.31
N TYR A 35 15.33 -5.03 -1.99
CA TYR A 35 14.21 -5.49 -1.15
C TYR A 35 13.06 -4.47 -1.07
N LEU A 36 13.28 -3.22 -1.50
CA LEU A 36 12.25 -2.19 -1.49
C LEU A 36 10.98 -2.63 -2.24
N LYS A 37 11.12 -3.27 -3.40
CA LYS A 37 9.98 -3.75 -4.19
C LYS A 37 9.19 -4.84 -3.45
N GLU A 38 9.88 -5.79 -2.85
CA GLU A 38 9.27 -6.89 -2.09
C GLU A 38 8.48 -6.36 -0.90
N ILE A 39 9.06 -5.44 -0.13
CA ILE A 39 8.42 -4.78 1.00
C ILE A 39 7.19 -3.98 0.54
N GLU A 40 7.29 -3.27 -0.57
CA GLU A 40 6.16 -2.50 -1.11
C GLU A 40 4.98 -3.41 -1.50
N GLU A 41 5.25 -4.58 -2.08
CA GLU A 41 4.20 -5.54 -2.40
C GLU A 41 3.60 -6.16 -1.13
N GLU A 42 4.42 -6.57 -0.16
CA GLU A 42 3.92 -7.12 1.11
C GLU A 42 3.07 -6.08 1.87
N MET A 43 3.53 -4.83 1.91
CA MET A 43 2.79 -3.71 2.50
C MET A 43 1.46 -3.46 1.77
N LYS A 44 1.43 -3.51 0.43
CA LYS A 44 0.18 -3.34 -0.34
C LYS A 44 -0.82 -4.45 -0.01
N ILE A 45 -0.37 -5.69 0.12
CA ILE A 45 -1.23 -6.81 0.52
C ILE A 45 -1.78 -6.56 1.93
N LYS A 46 -0.91 -6.23 2.90
CA LYS A 46 -1.32 -5.98 4.29
C LYS A 46 -2.35 -4.86 4.43
N TYR A 47 -2.21 -3.79 3.64
CA TYR A 47 -3.12 -2.65 3.69
C TYR A 47 -4.27 -2.71 2.68
N LYS A 48 -4.44 -3.83 1.96
CA LYS A 48 -5.46 -3.97 0.90
C LYS A 48 -5.40 -2.84 -0.14
N LEU A 49 -4.18 -2.52 -0.57
CA LEU A 49 -3.88 -1.48 -1.56
C LEU A 49 -3.48 -2.06 -2.91
N THR A 50 -3.64 -3.37 -3.09
CA THR A 50 -3.31 -4.08 -4.33
C THR A 50 -4.23 -3.61 -5.47
N THR A 51 -3.84 -3.87 -6.71
CA THR A 51 -4.67 -3.54 -7.88
C THR A 51 -6.05 -4.22 -7.81
N PRO A 52 -6.16 -5.52 -7.47
CA PRO A 52 -7.46 -6.16 -7.24
C PRO A 52 -8.32 -5.47 -6.17
N ASP A 53 -7.73 -5.08 -5.03
CA ASP A 53 -8.48 -4.38 -3.97
C ASP A 53 -9.05 -3.04 -4.46
N ARG A 54 -8.27 -2.31 -5.25
CA ARG A 54 -8.72 -1.04 -5.85
C ARG A 54 -9.88 -1.25 -6.82
N LEU A 55 -9.78 -2.26 -7.69
CA LEU A 55 -10.85 -2.61 -8.63
C LEU A 55 -12.13 -3.01 -7.89
N LYS A 56 -12.00 -3.83 -6.84
CA LYS A 56 -13.14 -4.23 -6.00
C LYS A 56 -13.80 -3.02 -5.33
N LYS A 57 -13.01 -2.08 -4.81
CA LYS A 57 -13.53 -0.84 -4.22
C LYS A 57 -14.28 0.02 -5.24
N ILE A 58 -13.78 0.08 -6.49
CA ILE A 58 -14.46 0.81 -7.57
C ILE A 58 -15.79 0.15 -7.92
N SER A 59 -15.82 -1.18 -8.12
CA SER A 59 -17.06 -1.93 -8.41
C SER A 59 -18.12 -1.68 -7.33
N TYR A 60 -17.72 -1.83 -6.06
CA TYR A 60 -18.60 -1.60 -4.93
C TYR A 60 -19.17 -0.17 -4.89
N ASN A 61 -18.33 0.83 -5.19
CA ASN A 61 -18.79 2.21 -5.23
C ASN A 61 -19.78 2.47 -6.38
N ILE A 62 -19.57 1.84 -7.55
CA ILE A 62 -20.50 1.93 -8.69
C ILE A 62 -21.83 1.28 -8.32
N GLU A 63 -21.81 0.09 -7.72
CA GLU A 63 -23.00 -0.61 -7.23
C GLU A 63 -23.79 0.25 -6.25
N LEU A 64 -23.13 0.86 -5.26
CA LEU A 64 -23.78 1.78 -4.31
C LEU A 64 -24.46 2.96 -5.01
N ILE A 65 -23.79 3.59 -5.98
CA ILE A 65 -24.37 4.70 -6.76
C ILE A 65 -25.61 4.23 -7.52
N GLN A 66 -25.54 3.05 -8.14
CA GLN A 66 -26.69 2.47 -8.85
C GLN A 66 -27.87 2.22 -7.91
N THR A 67 -27.63 1.65 -6.72
CA THR A 67 -28.68 1.43 -5.72
C THR A 67 -29.32 2.75 -5.26
N ILE A 68 -28.52 3.79 -5.02
CA ILE A 68 -29.04 5.11 -4.64
C ILE A 68 -29.91 5.70 -5.75
N LEU A 69 -29.45 5.62 -7.01
CA LEU A 69 -30.22 6.12 -8.16
C LEU A 69 -31.55 5.39 -8.33
N GLN A 70 -31.59 4.07 -8.10
CA GLN A 70 -32.83 3.27 -8.16
C GLN A 70 -33.85 3.65 -7.08
N ILE A 71 -33.41 4.04 -5.88
CA ILE A 71 -34.31 4.47 -4.79
C ILE A 71 -34.92 5.85 -5.06
N LEU A 72 -34.21 6.70 -5.80
CA LEU A 72 -34.65 8.07 -6.13
C LEU A 72 -35.55 8.14 -7.37
N GLN A 73 -35.73 7.04 -8.09
CA GLN A 73 -36.63 6.90 -9.24
C GLN A 73 -38.03 6.46 -8.81
#